data_AF-A0AAV1ZJG7-F1
#
_entry.id   AF-A0AAV1ZJG7-F1
#
_cell.length_a   1.000
_cell.length_b   1.000
_cell.length_c   1.000
_cell.angle_alpha   90.00
_cell.angle_beta   90.00
_cell.angle_gamma   90.00
#
_symmetry.space_group_name_H-M   'P 1'
#
loop_
_entity.id
_entity.type
_entity.pdbx_description
1 polymer ?
#
loop_
_entity_poly.entity_id
_entity_poly.type
_entity_poly.pdbx_seq_one_letter_code
_entity_poly.pdbx_strand_id
1 'polypeptide(L)'
;MTQRSIVEYFSGGHKGYRCGYCNSTDSCFSHGMWAHGLTPLDYQNLIDRGWRRSGKYCYKPTMNVTCCPLYTIRCEANKFVLTKSQKKVLKKVHRFLAYGDKSQGSEGALTNKSDQDMEVSFECSQDIDMQSLKRIKKTKTINHSDIKADQTETCTDNQCISDSQSGKCESSEQTTKSSHTVQPSSDTSSPLKSSNLNSRPPCRKAKEIRKERKLQKLLQKGMSEEEASACIKPKTNESKSLEDFLHEPLPSKPAHKLELRLVPSSSDNPLFSNHFEASYSVYKNYQMTVHKDPAEKVTTKQFKRFLVTNPFQKQEASSSSPEPSYGSYHQQYWLDGKLIAVAVLDILPYCLSSVYFYYDPDYSFLSLGTYAALREIAFTCELNKIYPDLQYYYMGYYIHSCIKMRYKGQYVPSFLLCPETYIFQPIEKCRPLLDVSKYSRLEEDPTKEDANGVVNLNDVLVLYDKTSMNYPVYKNLNKNADDEDEVREYAKLVGRKCYQKMLLFRE
;
A
#
# COMPACT_ATOMS: atom_id res chain seq x y z
N MET A 1 -18.50 7.20 26.69
CA MET A 1 -18.40 8.13 25.54
C MET A 1 -17.63 7.42 24.44
N THR A 2 -18.14 7.39 23.22
CA THR A 2 -17.38 6.84 22.08
C THR A 2 -16.13 7.70 21.88
N GLN A 3 -14.95 7.11 22.01
CA GLN A 3 -13.70 7.84 21.96
C GLN A 3 -13.48 8.36 20.52
N ARG A 4 -13.64 9.67 20.32
CA ARG A 4 -13.45 10.33 19.02
C ARG A 4 -11.95 10.43 18.68
N SER A 5 -11.61 10.45 17.40
CA SER A 5 -10.25 10.81 16.96
C SER A 5 -9.96 12.28 17.22
N ILE A 6 -8.72 12.64 17.57
CA ILE A 6 -8.26 14.02 17.78
C ILE A 6 -7.00 14.24 16.97
N VAL A 7 -7.01 15.27 16.13
CA VAL A 7 -5.90 15.64 15.27
C VAL A 7 -5.60 17.13 15.37
N GLU A 8 -4.33 17.48 15.21
CA GLU A 8 -3.85 18.85 15.13
C GLU A 8 -3.22 19.03 13.76
N TYR A 9 -3.93 19.73 12.87
CA TYR A 9 -3.47 20.00 11.52
C TYR A 9 -2.49 21.17 11.52
N PHE A 10 -1.43 21.06 10.72
CA PHE A 10 -0.49 22.15 10.50
C PHE A 10 -0.60 22.56 9.03
N SER A 11 -1.07 23.78 8.77
CA SER A 11 -0.98 24.36 7.43
C SER A 11 0.45 24.22 6.91
N GLY A 12 0.57 23.60 5.75
CA GLY A 12 1.84 23.33 5.11
C GLY A 12 2.49 24.66 4.73
N GLY A 13 3.66 24.96 5.28
CA GLY A 13 4.52 25.95 4.64
C GLY A 13 4.92 25.37 3.27
N HIS A 14 4.86 26.16 2.21
CA HIS A 14 5.30 25.78 0.85
C HIS A 14 6.80 25.47 0.73
N LYS A 15 7.48 25.10 1.81
CA LYS A 15 8.91 24.76 1.81
C LYS A 15 9.05 23.31 1.43
N GLY A 16 9.65 23.08 0.27
CA GLY A 16 10.05 21.75 -0.13
C GLY A 16 11.11 21.20 0.83
N TYR A 17 11.21 19.88 0.89
CA TYR A 17 12.31 19.19 1.55
C TYR A 17 13.05 18.27 0.57
N ARG A 18 14.18 17.73 1.01
CA ARG A 18 14.98 16.80 0.22
C ARG A 18 14.20 15.52 -0.03
N CYS A 19 14.09 15.13 -1.29
CA CYS A 19 13.42 13.90 -1.70
C CYS A 19 14.31 12.68 -1.40
N GLY A 20 13.84 11.76 -0.57
CA GLY A 20 14.53 10.49 -0.29
C GLY A 20 14.54 9.46 -1.42
N TYR A 21 14.03 9.80 -2.63
CA TYR A 21 13.99 8.88 -3.77
C TYR A 21 14.89 9.33 -4.92
N CYS A 22 14.81 10.60 -5.31
CA CYS A 22 15.65 11.18 -6.36
C CYS A 22 16.76 12.09 -5.82
N ASN A 23 16.87 12.25 -4.50
CA ASN A 23 17.85 13.09 -3.81
C ASN A 23 17.78 14.61 -4.11
N SER A 24 16.80 15.06 -4.90
CA SER A 24 16.59 16.48 -5.19
C SER A 24 16.19 17.25 -3.93
N THR A 25 16.82 18.39 -3.68
CA THR A 25 16.48 19.31 -2.58
C THR A 25 15.25 20.15 -2.94
N ASP A 26 14.52 20.63 -1.93
CA ASP A 26 13.36 21.53 -2.06
C ASP A 26 12.33 21.10 -3.12
N SER A 27 12.09 19.79 -3.22
CA SER A 27 11.32 19.19 -4.32
C SER A 27 10.25 18.20 -3.87
N CYS A 28 10.20 17.89 -2.57
CA CYS A 28 9.15 17.09 -1.97
C CYS A 28 8.28 17.95 -1.07
N PHE A 29 6.96 17.81 -1.20
CA PHE A 29 5.98 18.63 -0.50
C PHE A 29 4.91 17.75 0.11
N SER A 30 4.47 18.07 1.32
CA SER A 30 3.44 17.32 2.02
C SER A 30 2.70 18.19 3.02
N HIS A 31 1.44 17.83 3.26
CA HIS A 31 0.68 18.31 4.40
C HIS A 31 0.91 17.40 5.61
N GLY A 32 0.82 17.96 6.81
CA GLY A 32 1.12 17.24 8.04
C GLY A 32 0.08 17.50 9.13
N MET A 33 -0.18 16.48 9.94
CA MET A 33 -0.96 16.62 11.17
C MET A 33 -0.39 15.73 12.27
N TRP A 34 -0.56 16.16 13.52
CA TRP A 34 -0.29 15.33 14.67
C TRP A 34 -1.58 14.63 15.13
N ALA A 35 -1.56 13.31 15.20
CA ALA A 35 -2.67 12.52 15.71
C ALA A 35 -2.51 12.28 17.21
N HIS A 36 -3.24 13.05 18.02
CA HIS A 36 -3.29 12.86 19.47
C HIS A 36 -3.89 11.49 19.81
N GLY A 37 -4.94 11.11 19.08
CA GLY A 37 -5.52 9.77 19.06
C GLY A 37 -6.35 9.53 17.79
N LEU A 38 -6.38 8.30 17.29
CA LEU A 38 -7.19 7.89 16.14
C LEU A 38 -7.95 6.61 16.46
N THR A 39 -9.15 6.49 15.88
CA THR A 39 -9.80 5.20 15.70
C THR A 39 -9.21 4.51 14.45
N PRO A 40 -9.15 3.16 14.42
CA PRO A 40 -8.70 2.43 13.23
C PRO A 40 -9.53 2.77 11.97
N LEU A 41 -10.83 3.03 12.13
CA LEU A 41 -11.71 3.40 11.01
C LEU A 41 -11.41 4.80 10.47
N ASP A 42 -11.16 5.78 11.33
CA ASP A 42 -10.78 7.12 10.85
C ASP A 42 -9.43 7.07 10.13
N TYR A 43 -8.48 6.27 10.64
CA TYR A 43 -7.21 6.07 9.94
C TYR A 43 -7.37 5.33 8.59
N GLN A 44 -8.26 4.34 8.51
CA GLN A 44 -8.63 3.70 7.24
C GLN A 44 -9.10 4.74 6.20
N ASN A 45 -10.03 5.61 6.60
CA ASN A 45 -10.51 6.69 5.72
C ASN A 45 -9.39 7.66 5.31
N LEU A 46 -8.43 7.93 6.19
CA LEU A 46 -7.27 8.76 5.87
C LEU A 46 -6.33 8.08 4.86
N ILE A 47 -5.97 6.80 5.05
CA ILE A 47 -5.06 6.10 4.12
C ILE A 47 -5.66 5.89 2.73
N ASP A 48 -6.99 5.75 2.66
CA ASP A 48 -7.77 5.71 1.42
C ASP A 48 -7.88 7.06 0.72
N ARG A 49 -7.37 8.13 1.37
CA ARG A 49 -7.14 9.45 0.76
C ARG A 49 -5.66 9.76 0.59
N GLY A 50 -4.78 8.77 0.75
CA GLY A 50 -3.34 8.93 0.54
C GLY A 50 -2.58 9.50 1.73
N TRP A 51 -3.16 9.57 2.92
CA TRP A 51 -2.41 9.83 4.15
C TRP A 51 -1.57 8.61 4.56
N ARG A 52 -0.43 8.82 5.21
CA ARG A 52 0.34 7.79 5.92
C ARG A 52 0.79 8.31 7.27
N ARG A 53 1.32 7.43 8.12
CA ARG A 53 1.81 7.81 9.44
C ARG A 53 3.22 7.31 9.72
N SER A 54 3.89 8.07 10.56
CA SER A 54 5.19 7.77 11.17
C SER A 54 5.03 8.04 12.66
N GLY A 55 4.79 6.96 13.41
CA GLY A 55 4.25 7.05 14.76
C GLY A 55 2.89 7.76 14.82
N LYS A 56 2.81 8.86 15.59
CA LYS A 56 1.62 9.73 15.69
C LYS A 56 1.56 10.83 14.63
N TYR A 57 2.64 11.09 13.89
CA TYR A 57 2.61 12.09 12.84
C TYR A 57 2.00 11.50 11.56
N CYS A 58 0.95 12.13 11.03
CA CYS A 58 0.33 11.76 9.77
C CYS A 58 0.71 12.77 8.69
N TYR A 59 0.95 12.30 7.48
CA TYR A 59 1.39 13.12 6.35
C TYR A 59 0.72 12.70 5.05
N LYS A 60 0.49 13.67 4.16
CA LYS A 60 -0.08 13.48 2.82
C LYS A 60 0.73 14.24 1.78
N PRO A 61 1.41 13.56 0.86
CA PRO A 61 2.18 14.19 -0.21
C PRO A 61 1.31 15.07 -1.12
N THR A 62 1.88 16.19 -1.58
CA THR A 62 1.26 17.07 -2.58
C THR A 62 1.65 16.57 -3.96
N MET A 63 0.81 15.71 -4.53
CA MET A 63 1.14 14.83 -5.66
C MET A 63 1.53 15.54 -6.96
N ASN A 64 0.94 16.70 -7.24
CA ASN A 64 1.14 17.46 -8.48
C ASN A 64 2.43 18.32 -8.48
N VAL A 65 3.04 18.55 -7.31
CA VAL A 65 4.25 19.39 -7.18
C VAL A 65 5.48 18.62 -6.67
N THR A 66 5.27 17.44 -6.06
CA THR A 66 6.37 16.59 -5.59
C THR A 66 7.08 15.92 -6.76
N CYS A 67 8.41 15.97 -6.78
CA CYS A 67 9.25 15.42 -7.85
C CYS A 67 9.11 13.91 -8.09
N CYS A 68 8.66 13.16 -7.08
CA CYS A 68 8.42 11.73 -7.08
C CYS A 68 7.03 11.44 -6.48
N PRO A 69 5.94 11.53 -7.27
CA PRO A 69 4.58 11.33 -6.78
C PRO A 69 4.38 9.96 -6.13
N LEU A 70 3.80 9.96 -4.93
CA LEU A 70 3.68 8.80 -4.04
C LEU A 70 2.25 8.22 -4.10
N TYR A 71 1.96 7.40 -5.10
CA TYR A 71 0.64 6.80 -5.27
C TYR A 71 0.40 5.71 -4.23
N THR A 72 -0.72 5.74 -3.50
CA THR A 72 -1.10 4.61 -2.63
C THR A 72 -1.30 3.36 -3.49
N ILE A 73 -0.68 2.25 -3.10
CA ILE A 73 -0.83 0.95 -3.76
C ILE A 73 -1.39 -0.10 -2.79
N ARG A 74 -2.33 -0.90 -3.30
CA ARG A 74 -2.88 -2.06 -2.58
C ARG A 74 -2.96 -3.29 -3.48
N CYS A 75 -2.93 -4.47 -2.88
CA CYS A 75 -3.18 -5.76 -3.50
C CYS A 75 -4.46 -6.37 -2.92
N GLU A 76 -5.29 -7.01 -3.74
CA GLU A 76 -6.42 -7.81 -3.23
C GLU A 76 -5.89 -9.20 -2.82
N ALA A 77 -5.87 -9.48 -1.52
CA ALA A 77 -5.13 -10.63 -0.98
C ALA A 77 -5.74 -11.98 -1.40
N ASN A 78 -7.07 -12.09 -1.35
CA ASN A 78 -7.80 -13.33 -1.70
C ASN A 78 -7.67 -13.72 -3.19
N LYS A 79 -7.31 -12.77 -4.06
CA LYS A 79 -7.09 -13.02 -5.49
C LYS A 79 -5.61 -13.03 -5.87
N PHE A 80 -4.72 -12.99 -4.89
CA PHE A 80 -3.29 -12.89 -5.12
C PHE A 80 -2.76 -14.09 -5.92
N VAL A 81 -1.94 -13.82 -6.94
CA VAL A 81 -1.32 -14.85 -7.77
C VAL A 81 0.20 -14.83 -7.63
N LEU A 82 0.75 -15.96 -7.17
CA LEU A 82 2.19 -16.15 -7.03
C LEU A 82 2.93 -16.14 -8.37
N THR A 83 3.89 -15.23 -8.48
CA THR A 83 4.87 -15.19 -9.59
C THR A 83 5.97 -16.24 -9.42
N LYS A 84 6.74 -16.49 -10.49
CA LYS A 84 7.88 -17.42 -10.44
C LYS A 84 8.98 -16.96 -9.49
N SER A 85 9.26 -15.66 -9.39
CA SER A 85 10.27 -15.10 -8.47
C SER A 85 9.83 -15.26 -7.02
N GLN A 86 8.58 -14.94 -6.70
CA GLN A 86 8.01 -15.15 -5.34
C GLN A 86 8.07 -16.63 -4.92
N LYS A 87 7.71 -17.56 -5.82
CA LYS A 87 7.87 -19.01 -5.57
C LYS A 87 9.31 -19.42 -5.29
N LYS A 88 10.30 -18.79 -5.94
CA LYS A 88 11.72 -19.04 -5.65
C LYS A 88 12.10 -18.57 -4.25
N VAL A 89 11.62 -17.41 -3.81
CA VAL A 89 11.87 -16.89 -2.45
C VAL A 89 11.31 -17.84 -1.40
N LEU A 90 10.04 -18.29 -1.55
CA LEU A 90 9.42 -19.26 -0.64
C LEU A 90 10.23 -20.55 -0.52
N LYS A 91 10.64 -21.12 -1.66
CA LYS A 91 11.49 -22.33 -1.69
C LYS A 91 12.88 -22.11 -1.10
N LYS A 92 13.44 -20.92 -1.27
CA LYS A 92 14.74 -20.55 -0.70
C LYS A 92 14.67 -20.54 0.83
N VAL A 93 13.65 -19.88 1.39
CA VAL A 93 13.42 -19.88 2.84
C VAL A 93 13.16 -21.30 3.35
N HIS A 94 12.31 -22.08 2.67
CA HIS A 94 12.06 -23.48 3.05
C HIS A 94 13.35 -24.33 3.06
N ARG A 95 14.17 -24.27 2.01
CA ARG A 95 15.46 -24.99 1.96
C ARG A 95 16.41 -24.58 3.08
N PHE A 96 16.47 -23.28 3.37
CA PHE A 96 17.26 -22.78 4.49
C PHE A 96 16.76 -23.36 5.80
N LEU A 97 15.45 -23.31 6.10
CA LEU A 97 14.89 -23.86 7.33
C LEU A 97 15.07 -25.38 7.43
N ALA A 98 14.87 -26.11 6.32
CA ALA A 98 14.97 -27.55 6.29
C ALA A 98 16.41 -28.05 6.43
N TYR A 99 17.37 -27.41 5.74
CA TYR A 99 18.70 -27.99 5.51
C TYR A 99 19.87 -27.05 5.83
N GLY A 100 19.63 -25.83 6.32
CA GLY A 100 20.67 -24.85 6.64
C GLY A 100 21.33 -24.24 5.41
N ASP A 101 20.68 -24.40 4.26
CA ASP A 101 21.26 -24.09 2.97
C ASP A 101 21.31 -22.57 2.71
N LYS A 102 22.54 -22.04 2.70
CA LYS A 102 22.84 -20.64 2.41
C LYS A 102 23.21 -20.39 0.96
N SER A 103 23.05 -21.37 0.06
CA SER A 103 23.50 -21.25 -1.34
C SER A 103 22.96 -19.96 -1.97
N GLN A 104 23.89 -19.04 -2.20
CA GLN A 104 23.79 -18.04 -3.26
C GLN A 104 23.47 -18.84 -4.52
N GLY A 105 22.34 -18.59 -5.19
CA GLY A 105 22.03 -19.29 -6.43
C GLY A 105 23.22 -19.20 -7.38
N SER A 106 23.91 -20.31 -7.62
CA SER A 106 25.15 -20.33 -8.39
C SER A 106 24.90 -19.99 -9.86
N GLU A 107 25.75 -19.08 -10.34
CA GLU A 107 26.18 -18.89 -11.72
C GLU A 107 25.11 -18.56 -12.77
N GLY A 108 24.83 -17.25 -12.79
CA GLY A 108 24.22 -16.54 -13.88
C GLY A 108 24.10 -15.09 -13.44
N ALA A 109 25.23 -14.40 -13.32
CA ALA A 109 25.29 -12.94 -13.19
C ALA A 109 24.80 -12.28 -14.49
N LEU A 110 23.56 -12.57 -14.88
CA LEU A 110 22.64 -11.50 -15.23
C LEU A 110 22.13 -11.02 -13.88
N THR A 111 22.78 -10.01 -13.35
CA THR A 111 22.18 -9.10 -12.39
C THR A 111 20.90 -8.58 -13.02
N ASN A 112 19.79 -9.32 -12.85
CA ASN A 112 18.50 -8.67 -12.84
C ASN A 112 18.59 -7.73 -11.64
N LYS A 113 18.96 -6.46 -11.91
CA LYS A 113 19.08 -5.37 -10.95
C LYS A 113 17.88 -5.34 -9.98
N SER A 114 16.73 -5.85 -10.41
CA SER A 114 15.48 -5.98 -9.64
C SER A 114 15.56 -6.66 -8.28
N ASP A 115 16.48 -7.62 -8.04
CA ASP A 115 16.51 -8.35 -6.76
C ASP A 115 17.39 -7.65 -5.70
N GLN A 116 18.38 -6.85 -6.11
CA GLN A 116 19.04 -5.89 -5.22
C GLN A 116 18.16 -4.66 -4.95
N ASP A 117 17.24 -4.35 -5.87
CA ASP A 117 16.29 -3.23 -5.74
C ASP A 117 15.16 -3.46 -4.73
N MET A 118 15.09 -4.66 -4.12
CA MET A 118 14.18 -4.94 -3.00
C MET A 118 14.81 -4.69 -1.63
N GLU A 119 16.05 -4.20 -1.58
CA GLU A 119 16.50 -3.43 -0.42
C GLU A 119 15.77 -2.09 -0.45
N VAL A 120 14.54 -2.11 0.07
CA VAL A 120 13.69 -0.95 0.20
C VAL A 120 14.33 -0.06 1.25
N SER A 121 15.20 0.84 0.79
CA SER A 121 15.48 2.04 1.55
C SER A 121 14.19 2.87 1.54
N PHE A 122 13.35 2.65 2.56
CA PHE A 122 12.24 3.54 2.90
C PHE A 122 12.83 4.83 3.50
N GLU A 123 13.74 5.49 2.76
CA GLU A 123 14.45 6.72 3.15
C GLU A 123 13.47 7.86 3.43
N CYS A 124 12.25 7.77 2.90
CA CYS A 124 11.29 8.85 3.05
C CYS A 124 10.77 9.02 4.48
N SER A 125 10.68 7.98 5.33
CA SER A 125 10.01 8.11 6.64
C SER A 125 10.81 8.87 7.69
N GLN A 126 12.14 8.89 7.59
CA GLN A 126 13.00 9.57 8.56
C GLN A 126 13.14 11.07 8.27
N ASP A 127 13.10 11.46 6.99
CA ASP A 127 13.26 12.84 6.53
C ASP A 127 11.92 13.56 6.31
N ILE A 128 10.79 12.98 6.75
CA ILE A 128 9.50 13.68 6.80
C ILE A 128 9.61 14.82 7.80
N ASP A 129 9.94 15.97 7.24
CA ASP A 129 9.90 17.30 7.79
C ASP A 129 10.42 17.44 9.24
N MET A 130 11.76 17.57 9.34
CA MET A 130 12.46 18.03 10.55
C MET A 130 11.92 19.39 11.06
N GLN A 131 11.23 20.20 10.23
CA GLN A 131 10.59 21.46 10.63
C GLN A 131 9.17 21.23 11.22
N SER A 132 8.37 20.30 10.69
CA SER A 132 7.16 19.80 11.36
C SER A 132 7.50 19.21 12.72
N LEU A 133 8.61 18.48 12.84
CA LEU A 133 9.13 18.02 14.14
C LEU A 133 9.47 19.16 15.11
N LYS A 134 9.81 20.37 14.64
CA LYS A 134 9.97 21.55 15.49
C LYS A 134 8.63 22.15 15.93
N ARG A 135 7.58 22.10 15.10
CA ARG A 135 6.20 22.46 15.50
C ARG A 135 5.63 21.44 16.50
N ILE A 136 5.90 20.14 16.29
CA ILE A 136 5.56 19.04 17.23
C ILE A 136 6.22 19.23 18.61
N LYS A 137 7.40 19.87 18.72
CA LYS A 137 7.97 20.19 20.04
C LYS A 137 7.12 21.16 20.87
N LYS A 138 6.15 21.86 20.25
CA LYS A 138 5.21 22.76 20.93
C LYS A 138 3.83 22.14 21.19
N THR A 139 3.51 20.97 20.62
CA THR A 139 2.18 20.35 20.78
C THR A 139 1.99 19.85 22.21
N LYS A 140 0.91 20.26 22.88
CA LYS A 140 0.55 19.77 24.22
C LYS A 140 0.02 18.33 24.12
N THR A 141 0.33 17.49 25.11
CA THR A 141 -0.31 16.17 25.23
C THR A 141 -1.75 16.33 25.67
N ILE A 142 -2.70 15.87 24.87
CA ILE A 142 -4.13 15.87 25.20
C ILE A 142 -4.54 14.47 25.61
N ASN A 143 -5.11 14.35 26.81
CA ASN A 143 -5.70 13.11 27.28
C ASN A 143 -7.21 13.12 27.01
N HIS A 144 -7.72 12.03 26.44
CA HIS A 144 -9.15 11.88 26.14
C HIS A 144 -10.05 11.95 27.38
N SER A 145 -9.52 11.62 28.57
CA SER A 145 -10.22 11.69 29.85
C SER A 145 -10.64 13.11 30.25
N ASP A 146 -10.01 14.14 29.66
CA ASP A 146 -10.11 15.51 30.13
C ASP A 146 -11.15 16.34 29.34
N ILE A 147 -11.82 15.73 28.36
CA ILE A 147 -12.75 16.38 27.44
C ILE A 147 -14.17 16.38 28.00
N LYS A 148 -14.83 17.55 28.03
CA LYS A 148 -16.23 17.71 28.47
C LYS A 148 -17.21 17.34 27.34
N ALA A 149 -18.36 16.76 27.70
CA ALA A 149 -19.39 16.29 26.75
C ALA A 149 -20.08 17.44 25.97
N ASP A 150 -20.52 17.15 24.73
CA ASP A 150 -21.19 18.08 23.79
C ASP A 150 -22.45 18.77 24.38
N GLN A 151 -22.58 20.08 24.13
CA GLN A 151 -23.87 20.78 24.06
C GLN A 151 -24.19 20.97 22.56
N THR A 152 -25.03 20.10 22.00
CA THR A 152 -25.57 20.28 20.65
C THR A 152 -27.05 20.63 20.77
N GLU A 153 -27.38 21.91 20.61
CA GLU A 153 -28.76 22.34 20.39
C GLU A 153 -29.13 22.06 18.94
N THR A 154 -30.02 21.10 18.72
CA THR A 154 -30.75 20.92 17.46
C THR A 154 -32.04 21.73 17.52
N CYS A 155 -32.23 22.66 16.58
CA CYS A 155 -33.57 23.15 16.22
C CYS A 155 -33.78 22.98 14.71
N THR A 156 -34.74 22.12 14.42
CA THR A 156 -35.45 21.90 13.16
C THR A 156 -36.29 23.11 12.78
N ASP A 157 -36.42 23.42 11.49
CA ASP A 157 -37.75 23.53 10.88
C ASP A 157 -37.72 23.56 9.33
N ASN A 158 -38.69 22.84 8.77
CA ASN A 158 -39.06 22.78 7.37
C ASN A 158 -39.89 24.01 6.99
N GLN A 159 -39.83 24.44 5.72
CA GLN A 159 -41.06 24.55 4.90
C GLN A 159 -40.77 24.72 3.40
N CYS A 160 -41.53 23.92 2.63
CA CYS A 160 -41.64 23.87 1.17
C CYS A 160 -42.49 25.01 0.59
N ILE A 161 -42.45 25.16 -0.75
CA ILE A 161 -43.55 25.44 -1.73
C ILE A 161 -42.85 25.60 -3.11
N SER A 162 -42.90 24.63 -4.04
CA SER A 162 -43.83 24.48 -5.21
C SER A 162 -44.03 25.80 -6.00
N ASP A 163 -44.00 25.90 -7.33
CA ASP A 163 -44.45 24.98 -8.38
C ASP A 163 -44.18 25.62 -9.78
N SER A 164 -44.19 24.78 -10.85
CA SER A 164 -44.65 25.10 -12.23
C SER A 164 -43.90 26.13 -13.10
N GLN A 165 -43.87 26.11 -14.44
CA GLN A 165 -44.21 25.19 -15.54
C GLN A 165 -43.75 25.87 -16.85
N SER A 166 -43.49 25.04 -17.88
CA SER A 166 -43.80 25.25 -19.30
C SER A 166 -43.02 26.25 -20.17
N GLY A 167 -42.60 25.72 -21.33
CA GLY A 167 -42.19 26.44 -22.54
C GLY A 167 -41.84 25.43 -23.63
N LYS A 168 -42.81 25.09 -24.48
CA LYS A 168 -42.75 24.12 -25.58
C LYS A 168 -42.81 24.87 -26.93
N CYS A 169 -42.57 24.12 -28.01
CA CYS A 169 -42.75 24.40 -29.46
C CYS A 169 -41.49 24.91 -30.19
N GLU A 170 -40.87 24.08 -31.06
CA GLU A 170 -41.23 23.75 -32.47
C GLU A 170 -40.69 24.83 -33.41
N SER A 171 -40.13 24.60 -34.60
CA SER A 171 -40.04 23.46 -35.53
C SER A 171 -39.03 23.81 -36.63
N SER A 172 -38.74 22.84 -37.50
CA SER A 172 -38.56 22.93 -38.97
C SER A 172 -37.28 22.31 -39.56
N GLU A 173 -37.55 21.56 -40.63
CA GLU A 173 -36.79 20.48 -41.25
C GLU A 173 -35.96 20.93 -42.46
N GLN A 174 -35.26 19.92 -43.05
CA GLN A 174 -34.90 19.72 -44.46
C GLN A 174 -33.40 19.84 -44.80
N THR A 175 -32.70 18.69 -44.87
CA THR A 175 -32.44 17.80 -46.02
C THR A 175 -31.31 18.28 -46.96
N THR A 176 -30.33 17.41 -47.21
CA THR A 176 -30.02 16.87 -48.54
C THR A 176 -29.00 15.73 -48.45
N LYS A 177 -29.21 14.75 -49.34
CA LYS A 177 -28.44 13.50 -49.55
C LYS A 177 -27.22 13.77 -50.42
N SER A 178 -26.16 12.96 -50.28
CA SER A 178 -25.62 12.21 -51.43
C SER A 178 -24.68 11.10 -50.99
N SER A 179 -25.05 9.89 -51.37
CA SER A 179 -24.23 8.68 -51.55
C SER A 179 -23.25 8.82 -52.71
N HIS A 180 -22.13 8.08 -52.71
CA HIS A 180 -21.71 7.20 -53.81
C HIS A 180 -20.48 6.36 -53.42
N THR A 181 -20.65 5.04 -53.50
CA THR A 181 -19.62 4.00 -53.56
C THR A 181 -19.20 3.81 -55.03
N VAL A 182 -17.97 3.31 -55.30
CA VAL A 182 -17.59 2.35 -56.37
C VAL A 182 -16.04 2.26 -56.47
N GLN A 183 -15.49 1.03 -56.39
CA GLN A 183 -14.16 0.60 -56.95
C GLN A 183 -14.40 -0.10 -58.32
N PRO A 184 -13.47 -0.80 -59.03
CA PRO A 184 -12.00 -0.99 -58.98
C PRO A 184 -11.32 -1.01 -60.39
N SER A 185 -10.09 -1.59 -60.48
CA SER A 185 -9.35 -2.17 -61.65
C SER A 185 -8.39 -1.23 -62.42
N SER A 186 -7.22 -1.60 -62.97
CA SER A 186 -6.44 -2.86 -63.13
C SER A 186 -5.07 -2.58 -63.82
N ASP A 187 -4.07 -3.44 -63.58
CA ASP A 187 -3.01 -3.99 -64.50
C ASP A 187 -1.95 -3.05 -65.15
N THR A 188 -0.66 -3.39 -65.40
CA THR A 188 0.06 -4.67 -65.70
C THR A 188 1.61 -4.45 -65.69
N SER A 189 2.42 -5.37 -65.10
CA SER A 189 3.44 -6.33 -65.67
C SER A 189 4.84 -5.80 -66.14
N SER A 190 6.00 -6.16 -65.53
CA SER A 190 6.91 -7.36 -65.65
C SER A 190 8.08 -7.15 -66.67
N PRO A 191 9.28 -7.84 -66.70
CA PRO A 191 9.59 -9.27 -66.38
C PRO A 191 10.94 -9.57 -65.63
N LEU A 192 11.03 -10.54 -64.68
CA LEU A 192 11.43 -11.98 -64.72
C LEU A 192 12.87 -12.40 -65.12
N LYS A 193 13.56 -13.11 -64.19
CA LYS A 193 14.22 -14.42 -64.43
C LYS A 193 14.42 -15.23 -63.13
N SER A 194 14.25 -16.54 -63.25
CA SER A 194 14.01 -17.56 -62.22
C SER A 194 15.20 -18.47 -61.92
N SER A 195 15.29 -19.01 -60.70
CA SER A 195 15.66 -20.42 -60.46
C SER A 195 15.23 -20.93 -59.07
N ASN A 196 14.75 -22.18 -59.07
CA ASN A 196 14.15 -22.95 -57.97
C ASN A 196 15.06 -23.18 -56.75
N LEU A 197 14.46 -23.28 -55.54
CA LEU A 197 14.75 -24.30 -54.52
C LEU A 197 13.74 -24.20 -53.35
N ASN A 198 12.65 -24.96 -53.45
CA ASN A 198 11.79 -25.29 -52.31
C ASN A 198 12.44 -26.40 -51.47
N SER A 199 13.08 -26.06 -50.35
CA SER A 199 13.28 -26.97 -49.21
C SER A 199 13.81 -26.23 -47.98
N ARG A 200 12.94 -25.62 -47.17
CA ARG A 200 13.25 -25.33 -45.75
C ARG A 200 12.07 -25.77 -44.89
N PRO A 201 12.24 -26.75 -43.98
CA PRO A 201 11.15 -27.17 -43.12
C PRO A 201 10.82 -26.04 -42.12
N PRO A 202 9.54 -25.89 -41.73
CA PRO A 202 9.14 -24.85 -40.79
C PRO A 202 9.84 -25.07 -39.44
N CYS A 203 10.45 -24.03 -38.89
CA CYS A 203 11.06 -24.04 -37.55
C CYS A 203 10.01 -24.37 -36.49
N ARG A 204 9.96 -25.65 -36.08
CA ARG A 204 9.10 -26.10 -34.98
C ARG A 204 9.62 -25.58 -33.64
N LYS A 205 8.72 -25.19 -32.74
CA LYS A 205 9.09 -24.67 -31.41
C LYS A 205 9.84 -25.77 -30.64
N ALA A 206 10.97 -25.46 -30.02
CA ALA A 206 11.81 -26.43 -29.30
C ALA A 206 11.10 -27.26 -28.21
N LYS A 207 9.91 -26.84 -27.77
CA LYS A 207 9.03 -27.57 -26.85
C LYS A 207 8.34 -28.77 -27.51
N GLU A 208 7.97 -28.67 -28.78
CA GLU A 208 7.31 -29.73 -29.56
C GLU A 208 8.29 -30.84 -29.89
N ILE A 209 9.50 -30.47 -30.32
CA ILE A 209 10.61 -31.40 -30.58
C ILE A 209 10.95 -32.21 -29.33
N ARG A 210 10.93 -31.59 -28.14
CA ARG A 210 11.18 -32.29 -26.86
C ARG A 210 10.06 -33.26 -26.49
N LYS A 211 8.80 -32.93 -26.79
CA LYS A 211 7.65 -33.83 -26.57
C LYS A 211 7.70 -35.02 -27.52
N GLU A 212 7.98 -34.78 -28.80
CA GLU A 212 8.10 -35.79 -29.86
C GLU A 212 9.24 -36.78 -29.55
N ARG A 213 10.42 -36.27 -29.15
CA ARG A 213 11.54 -37.13 -28.71
C ARG A 213 11.22 -37.95 -27.46
N LYS A 214 10.43 -37.41 -26.53
CA LYS A 214 10.00 -38.16 -25.33
C LYS A 214 8.98 -39.24 -25.67
N LEU A 215 8.05 -38.95 -26.58
CA LEU A 215 7.07 -39.92 -27.08
C LEU A 215 7.77 -41.06 -27.81
N GLN A 216 8.69 -40.77 -28.73
CA GLN A 216 9.47 -41.78 -29.45
C GLN A 216 10.28 -42.68 -28.52
N LYS A 217 10.88 -42.12 -27.46
CA LYS A 217 11.61 -42.90 -26.45
C LYS A 217 10.72 -43.84 -25.63
N LEU A 218 9.45 -43.48 -25.41
CA LEU A 218 8.51 -44.33 -24.68
C LEU A 218 7.96 -45.44 -25.58
N LEU A 219 7.68 -45.14 -26.85
CA LEU A 219 7.31 -46.13 -27.86
C LEU A 219 8.43 -47.15 -28.09
N GLN A 220 9.69 -46.70 -28.17
CA GLN A 220 10.86 -47.61 -28.27
C GLN A 220 11.07 -48.50 -27.05
N LYS A 221 10.46 -48.17 -25.90
CA LYS A 221 10.47 -49.00 -24.69
C LYS A 221 9.30 -50.00 -24.63
N GLY A 222 8.55 -50.15 -25.72
CA GLY A 222 7.46 -51.13 -25.84
C GLY A 222 6.14 -50.67 -25.23
N MET A 223 5.96 -49.38 -24.93
CA MET A 223 4.68 -48.83 -24.48
C MET A 223 3.76 -48.56 -25.67
N SER A 224 2.44 -48.70 -25.49
CA SER A 224 1.47 -48.37 -26.54
C SER A 224 1.42 -46.85 -26.79
N GLU A 225 0.96 -46.43 -27.98
CA GLU A 225 0.79 -45.00 -28.32
C GLU A 225 -0.13 -44.27 -27.34
N GLU A 226 -1.13 -44.96 -26.81
CA GLU A 226 -2.11 -44.43 -25.87
C GLU A 226 -1.50 -44.22 -24.48
N GLU A 227 -0.69 -45.18 -24.00
CA GLU A 227 0.03 -45.10 -22.73
C GLU A 227 1.15 -44.06 -22.74
N ALA A 228 1.92 -44.02 -23.84
CA ALA A 228 2.99 -43.05 -24.03
C ALA A 228 2.44 -41.61 -24.12
N SER A 229 1.30 -41.44 -24.81
CA SER A 229 0.59 -40.16 -24.86
C SER A 229 -0.01 -39.76 -23.51
N ALA A 230 -0.56 -40.70 -22.74
CA ALA A 230 -1.08 -40.45 -21.40
C ALA A 230 0.01 -40.01 -20.40
N CYS A 231 1.23 -40.55 -20.52
CA CYS A 231 2.40 -40.14 -19.73
C CYS A 231 2.97 -38.75 -20.11
N ILE A 232 2.57 -38.21 -21.26
CA ILE A 232 2.97 -36.89 -21.78
C ILE A 232 1.86 -35.85 -21.58
N LYS A 233 0.61 -36.28 -21.40
CA LYS A 233 -0.47 -35.41 -20.93
C LYS A 233 -0.03 -34.80 -19.60
N PRO A 234 -0.12 -33.47 -19.44
CA PRO A 234 0.17 -32.87 -18.15
C PRO A 234 -0.80 -33.50 -17.15
N LYS A 235 -0.28 -34.19 -16.13
CA LYS A 235 -1.04 -34.34 -14.88
C LYS A 235 -1.56 -32.95 -14.55
N THR A 236 -2.84 -32.84 -14.21
CA THR A 236 -3.45 -31.61 -13.67
C THR A 236 -2.70 -31.29 -12.38
N ASN A 237 -1.56 -30.63 -12.54
CA ASN A 237 -0.71 -30.22 -11.44
C ASN A 237 -1.36 -28.93 -10.96
N GLU A 238 -2.36 -29.08 -10.07
CA GLU A 238 -2.92 -27.93 -9.38
C GLU A 238 -1.76 -27.12 -8.82
N SER A 239 -1.71 -25.84 -9.18
CA SER A 239 -0.61 -25.00 -8.77
C SER A 239 -0.74 -24.76 -7.27
N LYS A 240 0.24 -25.22 -6.47
CA LYS A 240 0.36 -24.91 -5.04
C LYS A 240 -0.01 -23.44 -4.77
N SER A 241 -0.93 -23.24 -3.82
CA SER A 241 -1.33 -21.94 -3.27
C SER A 241 -0.19 -21.30 -2.47
N LEU A 242 -0.37 -20.05 -2.03
CA LEU A 242 0.60 -19.37 -1.18
C LEU A 242 0.72 -20.08 0.18
N GLU A 243 -0.41 -20.48 0.74
CA GLU A 243 -0.54 -21.22 1.98
C GLU A 243 0.18 -22.58 1.88
N ASP A 244 0.03 -23.29 0.77
CA ASP A 244 0.73 -24.58 0.54
C ASP A 244 2.26 -24.44 0.58
N PHE A 245 2.80 -23.31 0.10
CA PHE A 245 4.24 -23.05 0.18
C PHE A 245 4.68 -22.65 1.58
N LEU A 246 3.86 -21.87 2.30
CA LEU A 246 4.18 -21.38 3.64
C LEU A 246 4.05 -22.46 4.72
N HIS A 247 3.15 -23.43 4.52
CA HIS A 247 2.90 -24.56 5.41
C HIS A 247 3.54 -25.87 4.92
N GLU A 248 4.40 -25.80 3.91
CA GLU A 248 5.12 -26.97 3.41
C GLU A 248 5.91 -27.62 4.57
N PRO A 249 5.65 -28.91 4.89
CA PRO A 249 6.23 -29.52 6.07
C PRO A 249 7.76 -29.56 5.97
N LEU A 250 8.39 -29.31 7.11
CA LEU A 250 9.84 -29.45 7.28
C LEU A 250 10.20 -30.91 7.57
N PRO A 251 11.45 -31.35 7.31
CA PRO A 251 11.91 -32.69 7.68
C PRO A 251 11.85 -32.89 9.20
N SER A 252 11.88 -34.15 9.65
CA SER A 252 11.76 -34.52 11.08
C SER A 252 12.82 -33.87 11.98
N LYS A 253 13.99 -33.55 11.43
CA LYS A 253 15.06 -32.77 12.07
C LYS A 253 15.41 -31.58 11.17
N PRO A 254 14.68 -30.45 11.26
CA PRO A 254 15.00 -29.27 10.48
C PRO A 254 16.29 -28.62 11.01
N ALA A 255 17.03 -27.97 10.12
CA ALA A 255 18.24 -27.23 10.48
C ALA A 255 17.94 -25.98 11.32
N HIS A 256 16.82 -25.31 11.02
CA HIS A 256 16.40 -24.09 11.72
C HIS A 256 14.89 -24.09 11.98
N LYS A 257 14.48 -23.40 13.04
CA LYS A 257 13.09 -23.17 13.40
C LYS A 257 12.76 -21.67 13.27
N LEU A 258 11.78 -21.34 12.42
CA LEU A 258 11.25 -20.00 12.28
C LEU A 258 9.88 -19.89 12.99
N GLU A 259 9.79 -18.99 13.96
CA GLU A 259 8.56 -18.66 14.67
C GLU A 259 8.12 -17.24 14.34
N LEU A 260 6.84 -17.06 14.02
CA LEU A 260 6.25 -15.73 13.85
C LEU A 260 5.40 -15.41 15.07
N ARG A 261 5.59 -14.21 15.62
CA ARG A 261 4.85 -13.71 16.78
C ARG A 261 4.24 -12.36 16.44
N LEU A 262 2.93 -12.22 16.59
CA LEU A 262 2.24 -10.94 16.44
C LEU A 262 2.15 -10.28 17.81
N VAL A 263 2.77 -9.10 17.96
CA VAL A 263 2.86 -8.40 19.24
C VAL A 263 2.23 -7.01 19.10
N PRO A 264 1.23 -6.62 19.91
CA PRO A 264 0.70 -5.26 19.89
C PRO A 264 1.81 -4.23 20.10
N SER A 265 1.84 -3.19 19.26
CA SER A 265 2.83 -2.11 19.32
C SER A 265 2.50 -1.13 20.45
N SER A 266 2.53 -1.58 21.69
CA SER A 266 2.27 -0.75 22.88
C SER A 266 3.41 -0.87 23.87
N SER A 267 3.89 0.27 24.37
CA SER A 267 4.91 0.32 25.44
C SER A 267 4.46 -0.37 26.72
N ASP A 268 3.15 -0.51 26.93
CA ASP A 268 2.58 -1.13 28.12
C ASP A 268 2.42 -2.66 27.94
N ASN A 269 2.69 -3.20 26.75
CA ASN A 269 2.60 -4.63 26.50
C ASN A 269 3.88 -5.32 27.04
N PRO A 270 3.77 -6.27 28.00
CA PRO A 270 4.93 -6.92 28.59
C PRO A 270 5.80 -7.68 27.58
N LEU A 271 5.18 -8.36 26.60
CA LEU A 271 5.91 -9.07 25.55
C LEU A 271 6.69 -8.10 24.66
N PHE A 272 6.11 -6.96 24.33
CA PHE A 272 6.80 -5.92 23.57
C PHE A 272 8.01 -5.39 24.35
N SER A 273 7.82 -5.05 25.62
CA SER A 273 8.89 -4.53 26.49
C SER A 273 10.05 -5.52 26.65
N ASN A 274 9.75 -6.81 26.81
CA ASN A 274 10.79 -7.86 26.92
C ASN A 274 11.63 -8.01 25.64
N HIS A 275 11.03 -7.76 24.48
CA HIS A 275 11.71 -7.90 23.18
C HIS A 275 12.23 -6.57 22.62
N PHE A 276 12.06 -5.46 23.35
CA PHE A 276 12.37 -4.11 22.86
C PHE A 276 13.83 -3.97 22.44
N GLU A 277 14.78 -4.40 23.29
CA GLU A 277 16.21 -4.28 23.00
C GLU A 277 16.65 -5.15 21.83
N ALA A 278 16.11 -6.36 21.70
CA ALA A 278 16.35 -7.23 20.55
C ALA A 278 15.85 -6.57 19.26
N SER A 279 14.62 -6.04 19.29
CA SER A 279 13.99 -5.37 18.15
C SER A 279 14.76 -4.10 17.73
N TYR A 280 15.14 -3.27 18.70
CA TYR A 280 15.93 -2.07 18.47
C TYR A 280 17.32 -2.40 17.91
N SER A 281 17.96 -3.47 18.38
CA SER A 281 19.26 -3.91 17.87
C SER A 281 19.20 -4.30 16.39
N VAL A 282 18.17 -5.04 15.97
CA VAL A 282 17.94 -5.38 14.56
C VAL A 282 17.68 -4.11 13.74
N TYR A 283 16.81 -3.22 14.22
CA TYR A 283 16.54 -1.92 13.57
C TYR A 283 17.83 -1.10 13.40
N LYS A 284 18.65 -0.98 14.45
CA LYS A 284 19.88 -0.19 14.42
C LYS A 284 20.86 -0.76 13.41
N ASN A 285 21.07 -2.07 13.40
CA ASN A 285 21.95 -2.72 12.43
C ASN A 285 21.43 -2.51 10.99
N TYR A 286 20.12 -2.63 10.78
CA TYR A 286 19.48 -2.39 9.50
C TYR A 286 19.70 -0.94 9.00
N GLN A 287 19.45 0.08 9.85
CA GLN A 287 19.67 1.48 9.46
C GLN A 287 21.13 1.75 9.10
N MET A 288 22.07 1.27 9.91
CA MET A 288 23.50 1.50 9.66
C MET A 288 23.99 0.78 8.39
N THR A 289 23.52 -0.45 8.16
CA THR A 289 24.04 -1.28 7.06
C THR A 289 23.33 -1.01 5.74
N VAL A 290 22.00 -0.91 5.74
CA VAL A 290 21.18 -0.76 4.53
C VAL A 290 21.00 0.72 4.18
N HIS A 291 20.66 1.56 5.16
CA HIS A 291 20.42 3.00 4.94
C HIS A 291 21.67 3.86 5.05
N LYS A 292 22.79 3.30 5.53
CA LYS A 292 24.06 4.03 5.77
C LYS A 292 23.89 5.20 6.75
N ASP A 293 22.92 5.09 7.66
CA ASP A 293 22.73 6.09 8.70
C ASP A 293 23.89 6.07 9.71
N PRO A 294 24.43 7.23 10.10
CA PRO A 294 25.40 7.32 11.20
C PRO A 294 24.80 6.80 12.51
N ALA A 295 25.59 6.05 13.28
CA ALA A 295 25.15 5.37 14.50
C ALA A 295 24.56 6.34 15.54
N GLU A 296 25.05 7.59 15.55
CA GLU A 296 24.62 8.64 16.48
C GLU A 296 23.22 9.16 16.15
N LYS A 297 22.80 9.05 14.89
CA LYS A 297 21.45 9.44 14.48
C LYS A 297 20.42 8.39 14.87
N VAL A 298 20.81 7.12 14.86
CA VAL A 298 19.92 5.99 15.14
C VAL A 298 19.77 5.79 16.65
N THR A 299 18.75 6.44 17.24
CA THR A 299 18.51 6.43 18.69
C THR A 299 17.27 5.64 19.09
N THR A 300 17.23 5.14 20.33
CA THR A 300 16.04 4.46 20.89
C THR A 300 14.82 5.37 20.92
N LYS A 301 15.01 6.67 21.18
CA LYS A 301 13.94 7.68 21.15
C LYS A 301 13.35 7.82 19.76
N GLN A 302 14.20 7.87 18.73
CA GLN A 302 13.77 7.92 17.34
C GLN A 302 13.00 6.65 16.97
N PHE A 303 13.55 5.48 17.28
CA PHE A 303 12.91 4.19 17.06
C PHE A 303 11.53 4.10 17.71
N LYS A 304 11.43 4.46 19.01
CA LYS A 304 10.15 4.51 19.74
C LYS A 304 9.16 5.43 19.06
N ARG A 305 9.57 6.68 18.77
CA ARG A 305 8.69 7.68 18.16
C ARG A 305 8.14 7.23 16.80
N PHE A 306 8.96 6.59 15.98
CA PHE A 306 8.57 6.27 14.60
C PHE A 306 7.86 4.92 14.45
N LEU A 307 8.31 3.89 15.17
CA LEU A 307 7.88 2.51 14.92
C LEU A 307 7.12 1.89 16.08
N VAL A 308 7.14 2.48 17.28
CA VAL A 308 6.48 1.91 18.48
C VAL A 308 5.26 2.72 18.89
N THR A 309 5.47 4.02 19.13
CA THR A 309 4.39 4.95 19.46
C THR A 309 3.43 5.03 18.28
N ASN A 310 2.13 4.90 18.53
CA ASN A 310 1.11 4.96 17.50
C ASN A 310 -0.11 5.75 18.02
N PRO A 311 -1.02 6.20 17.15
CA PRO A 311 -2.16 7.02 17.55
C PRO A 311 -3.38 6.18 17.94
N PHE A 312 -3.38 4.85 17.78
CA PHE A 312 -4.59 4.07 18.01
C PHE A 312 -4.94 4.02 19.48
N GLN A 313 -6.19 4.37 19.76
CA GLN A 313 -6.75 4.28 21.10
C GLN A 313 -6.90 2.82 21.50
N LYS A 314 -6.61 2.48 22.76
CA LYS A 314 -6.85 1.13 23.28
C LYS A 314 -8.35 0.87 23.22
N GLN A 315 -8.77 -0.10 22.43
CA GLN A 315 -10.12 -0.64 22.56
C GLN A 315 -10.15 -1.45 23.85
N GLU A 316 -11.19 -1.26 24.67
CA GLU A 316 -11.38 -2.13 25.82
C GLU A 316 -11.62 -3.55 25.32
N ALA A 317 -10.82 -4.49 25.83
CA ALA A 317 -10.96 -5.89 25.48
C ALA A 317 -12.28 -6.41 26.06
N SER A 318 -13.28 -6.55 25.20
CA SER A 318 -14.46 -7.35 25.51
C SER A 318 -14.11 -8.82 25.32
N SER A 319 -14.64 -9.71 26.17
CA SER A 319 -14.44 -11.16 26.04
C SER A 319 -14.98 -11.73 24.72
N SER A 320 -15.77 -10.95 23.97
CA SER A 320 -16.34 -11.31 22.68
C SER A 320 -15.57 -10.74 21.47
N SER A 321 -14.56 -9.88 21.68
CA SER A 321 -13.82 -9.29 20.57
C SER A 321 -12.93 -10.32 19.90
N PRO A 322 -12.96 -10.45 18.56
CA PRO A 322 -12.02 -11.30 17.85
C PRO A 322 -10.58 -10.81 18.03
N GLU A 323 -9.65 -11.74 18.17
CA GLU A 323 -8.20 -11.49 18.22
C GLU A 323 -7.53 -11.98 16.92
N PRO A 324 -6.59 -11.21 16.33
CA PRO A 324 -6.14 -9.90 16.81
C PRO A 324 -7.16 -8.80 16.49
N SER A 325 -7.35 -7.88 17.43
CA SER A 325 -8.16 -6.67 17.22
C SER A 325 -7.56 -5.69 16.21
N TYR A 326 -8.32 -4.66 15.83
CA TYR A 326 -7.77 -3.57 14.99
C TYR A 326 -6.77 -2.72 15.77
N GLY A 327 -5.66 -2.35 15.13
CA GLY A 327 -4.61 -1.56 15.77
C GLY A 327 -3.24 -1.75 15.13
N SER A 328 -2.18 -1.33 15.84
CA SER A 328 -0.80 -1.44 15.38
C SER A 328 -0.07 -2.60 16.06
N TYR A 329 0.70 -3.35 15.27
CA TYR A 329 1.37 -4.57 15.67
C TYR A 329 2.78 -4.66 15.09
N HIS A 330 3.65 -5.37 15.80
CA HIS A 330 4.93 -5.84 15.30
C HIS A 330 4.82 -7.34 15.06
N GLN A 331 4.88 -7.76 13.79
CA GLN A 331 5.04 -9.15 13.43
C GLN A 331 6.53 -9.49 13.46
N GLN A 332 6.94 -10.24 14.48
CA GLN A 332 8.32 -10.58 14.77
C GLN A 332 8.68 -11.95 14.19
N TYR A 333 9.86 -12.04 13.57
CA TYR A 333 10.39 -13.24 12.94
C TYR A 333 11.57 -13.77 13.76
N TRP A 334 11.36 -14.86 14.48
CA TRP A 334 12.33 -15.46 15.40
C TRP A 334 12.92 -16.72 14.78
N LEU A 335 14.22 -16.72 14.48
CA LEU A 335 14.96 -17.85 13.96
C LEU A 335 15.83 -18.45 15.07
N ASP A 336 15.58 -19.69 15.46
CA ASP A 336 16.30 -20.39 16.54
C ASP A 336 16.40 -19.57 17.84
N GLY A 337 15.33 -18.86 18.17
CA GLY A 337 15.26 -17.99 19.35
C GLY A 337 15.92 -16.61 19.19
N LYS A 338 16.55 -16.30 18.05
CA LYS A 338 17.06 -14.96 17.70
C LYS A 338 16.03 -14.19 16.88
N LEU A 339 15.73 -12.94 17.25
CA LEU A 339 14.92 -12.06 16.42
C LEU A 339 15.72 -11.60 15.19
N ILE A 340 15.23 -11.91 13.99
CA ILE A 340 15.93 -11.62 12.73
C ILE A 340 15.19 -10.62 11.82
N ALA A 341 13.89 -10.40 12.03
CA ALA A 341 13.14 -9.38 11.30
C ALA A 341 11.89 -8.95 12.05
N VAL A 342 11.40 -7.76 11.73
CA VAL A 342 10.15 -7.20 12.25
C VAL A 342 9.40 -6.46 11.13
N ALA A 343 8.14 -6.80 10.95
CA ALA A 343 7.19 -6.00 10.18
C ALA A 343 6.32 -5.18 11.13
N VAL A 344 6.25 -3.87 10.91
CA VAL A 344 5.34 -2.95 11.59
C VAL A 344 4.08 -2.85 10.76
N LEU A 345 2.96 -3.29 11.33
CA LEU A 345 1.69 -3.49 10.63
C LEU A 345 0.58 -2.73 11.33
N ASP A 346 -0.37 -2.24 10.54
CA ASP A 346 -1.66 -1.77 11.03
C ASP A 346 -2.78 -2.65 10.50
N ILE A 347 -3.52 -3.28 11.40
CA ILE A 347 -4.73 -4.03 11.09
C ILE A 347 -5.90 -3.05 11.14
N LEU A 348 -6.50 -2.76 9.99
CA LEU A 348 -7.56 -1.78 9.82
C LEU A 348 -8.81 -2.43 9.23
N PRO A 349 -10.00 -1.79 9.33
CA PRO A 349 -11.26 -2.42 8.92
C PRO A 349 -11.30 -3.02 7.52
N TYR A 350 -10.57 -2.44 6.55
CA TYR A 350 -10.59 -2.91 5.16
C TYR A 350 -9.24 -3.44 4.67
N CYS A 351 -8.17 -3.26 5.44
CA CYS A 351 -6.85 -3.70 5.02
C CYS A 351 -5.87 -4.02 6.15
N LEU A 352 -4.88 -4.86 5.82
CA LEU A 352 -3.61 -4.90 6.51
C LEU A 352 -2.65 -3.91 5.84
N SER A 353 -2.18 -2.92 6.58
CA SER A 353 -1.23 -1.92 6.08
C SER A 353 0.20 -2.20 6.56
N SER A 354 1.11 -2.41 5.62
CA SER A 354 2.55 -2.54 5.88
C SER A 354 3.16 -1.15 6.06
N VAL A 355 3.52 -0.81 7.31
CA VAL A 355 4.04 0.52 7.68
C VAL A 355 5.54 0.59 7.46
N TYR A 356 6.26 -0.41 7.98
CA TYR A 356 7.72 -0.46 7.90
C TYR A 356 8.23 -1.90 8.08
N PHE A 357 9.35 -2.24 7.48
CA PHE A 357 9.99 -3.55 7.62
C PHE A 357 11.50 -3.38 7.79
N TYR A 358 12.07 -4.07 8.78
CA TYR A 358 13.52 -4.11 9.01
C TYR A 358 13.95 -5.52 9.42
N TYR A 359 15.18 -5.86 9.08
CA TYR A 359 15.72 -7.20 9.28
C TYR A 359 17.22 -7.16 9.54
N ASP A 360 17.74 -8.25 10.10
CA ASP A 360 19.16 -8.46 10.34
C ASP A 360 19.85 -8.74 8.99
N PRO A 361 20.74 -7.84 8.51
CA PRO A 361 21.36 -7.93 7.19
C PRO A 361 22.12 -9.23 6.91
N ASP A 362 22.55 -9.96 7.96
CA ASP A 362 23.16 -11.28 7.85
C ASP A 362 22.24 -12.32 7.17
N TYR A 363 20.92 -12.07 7.17
CA TYR A 363 19.91 -12.91 6.55
C TYR A 363 19.38 -12.35 5.22
N SER A 364 20.04 -11.33 4.65
CA SER A 364 19.67 -10.71 3.35
C SER A 364 19.56 -11.72 2.21
N PHE A 365 20.36 -12.80 2.22
CA PHE A 365 20.32 -13.87 1.23
C PHE A 365 18.94 -14.54 1.10
N LEU A 366 18.11 -14.49 2.15
CA LEU A 366 16.73 -15.03 2.17
C LEU A 366 15.71 -14.16 1.44
N SER A 367 16.08 -12.94 1.03
CA SER A 367 15.16 -11.98 0.38
C SER A 367 13.96 -11.66 1.28
N LEU A 368 14.23 -11.35 2.55
CA LEU A 368 13.24 -11.23 3.61
C LEU A 368 12.12 -10.20 3.32
N GLY A 369 12.38 -9.16 2.53
CA GLY A 369 11.33 -8.22 2.11
C GLY A 369 10.21 -8.85 1.28
N THR A 370 10.54 -9.70 0.29
CA THR A 370 9.52 -10.46 -0.48
C THR A 370 8.85 -11.45 0.43
N TYR A 371 9.65 -12.18 1.23
CA TYR A 371 9.10 -13.19 2.11
C TYR A 371 8.08 -12.60 3.09
N ALA A 372 8.41 -11.47 3.72
CA ALA A 372 7.51 -10.74 4.61
C ALA A 372 6.24 -10.27 3.89
N ALA A 373 6.35 -9.66 2.70
CA ALA A 373 5.17 -9.27 1.93
C ALA A 373 4.25 -10.46 1.59
N LEU A 374 4.83 -11.63 1.25
CA LEU A 374 4.06 -12.86 1.03
C LEU A 374 3.41 -13.38 2.32
N ARG A 375 4.10 -13.31 3.47
CA ARG A 375 3.52 -13.64 4.77
C ARG A 375 2.39 -12.68 5.15
N GLU A 376 2.54 -11.39 4.87
CA GLU A 376 1.54 -10.35 5.13
C GLU A 376 0.29 -10.53 4.25
N ILE A 377 0.45 -10.95 2.99
CA ILE A 377 -0.69 -11.32 2.13
C ILE A 377 -1.43 -12.53 2.69
N ALA A 378 -0.72 -13.61 3.06
CA ALA A 378 -1.34 -14.78 3.67
C ALA A 378 -2.05 -14.41 4.99
N PHE A 379 -1.43 -13.56 5.80
CA PHE A 379 -2.03 -13.06 7.05
C PHE A 379 -3.26 -12.18 6.78
N THR A 380 -3.27 -11.41 5.69
CA THR A 380 -4.47 -10.66 5.25
C THR A 380 -5.61 -11.62 4.93
N CYS A 381 -5.34 -12.74 4.24
CA CYS A 381 -6.33 -13.79 3.97
C CYS A 381 -6.82 -14.48 5.26
N GLU A 382 -5.96 -14.67 6.26
CA GLU A 382 -6.36 -15.19 7.58
C GLU A 382 -7.26 -14.21 8.33
N LEU A 383 -6.88 -12.93 8.36
CA LEU A 383 -7.68 -11.86 8.96
C LEU A 383 -9.02 -11.68 8.26
N ASN A 384 -9.09 -11.89 6.93
CA ASN A 384 -10.35 -11.82 6.20
C ASN A 384 -11.41 -12.81 6.69
N LYS A 385 -10.98 -13.97 7.23
CA LYS A 385 -11.89 -14.97 7.82
C LYS A 385 -12.53 -14.47 9.12
N ILE A 386 -11.86 -13.54 9.81
CA ILE A 386 -12.30 -12.91 11.05
C ILE A 386 -13.08 -11.61 10.73
N TYR A 387 -12.58 -10.84 9.78
CA TYR A 387 -13.08 -9.55 9.34
C TYR A 387 -13.38 -9.59 7.83
N PRO A 388 -14.61 -9.92 7.41
CA PRO A 388 -14.95 -10.16 5.99
C PRO A 388 -14.65 -8.99 5.04
N ASP A 389 -14.65 -7.75 5.55
CA ASP A 389 -14.35 -6.55 4.77
C ASP A 389 -12.83 -6.28 4.63
N LEU A 390 -11.99 -6.90 5.46
CA LEU A 390 -10.53 -6.78 5.42
C LEU A 390 -9.99 -7.67 4.30
N GLN A 391 -9.92 -7.13 3.08
CA GLN A 391 -9.59 -7.89 1.87
C GLN A 391 -8.27 -7.45 1.22
N TYR A 392 -7.77 -6.28 1.61
CA TYR A 392 -6.67 -5.64 0.93
C TYR A 392 -5.39 -5.64 1.74
N TYR A 393 -4.28 -5.83 1.06
CA TYR A 393 -2.94 -5.64 1.59
C TYR A 393 -2.35 -4.33 1.05
N TYR A 394 -2.11 -3.36 1.93
CA TYR A 394 -1.60 -2.04 1.58
C TYR A 394 -0.08 -2.03 1.72
N MET A 395 0.62 -1.78 0.61
CA MET A 395 2.09 -1.83 0.56
C MET A 395 2.72 -0.43 0.72
N GLY A 396 1.99 0.53 1.30
CA GLY A 396 2.43 1.92 1.38
C GLY A 396 2.29 2.65 0.04
N TYR A 397 3.38 3.26 -0.43
CA TYR A 397 3.40 4.04 -1.69
C TYR A 397 4.09 3.29 -2.83
N TYR A 398 3.66 3.59 -4.05
CA TYR A 398 4.25 3.24 -5.33
C TYR A 398 4.72 4.53 -6.02
N ILE A 399 5.95 4.54 -6.50
CA ILE A 399 6.54 5.66 -7.23
C ILE A 399 7.00 5.13 -8.58
N HIS A 400 6.30 5.52 -9.64
CA HIS A 400 6.52 4.95 -10.97
C HIS A 400 7.94 5.19 -11.48
N SER A 401 8.50 6.37 -11.24
CA SER A 401 9.86 6.76 -11.65
C SER A 401 10.98 6.19 -10.76
N CYS A 402 10.67 5.52 -9.65
CA CYS A 402 11.66 4.99 -8.72
C CYS A 402 11.73 3.46 -8.82
N ILE A 403 12.83 2.94 -9.37
CA ILE A 403 13.03 1.49 -9.61
C ILE A 403 12.81 0.68 -8.32
N LYS A 404 13.37 1.13 -7.19
CA LYS A 404 13.23 0.52 -5.86
C LYS A 404 11.77 0.44 -5.36
N MET A 405 10.86 1.21 -5.94
CA MET A 405 9.44 1.24 -5.55
C MET A 405 8.53 0.57 -6.59
N ARG A 406 9.03 0.28 -7.80
CA ARG A 406 8.24 -0.32 -8.88
C ARG A 406 7.82 -1.77 -8.61
N TYR A 407 8.60 -2.50 -7.80
CA TYR A 407 8.35 -3.92 -7.52
C TYR A 407 6.98 -4.18 -6.87
N LYS A 408 6.43 -3.20 -6.13
CA LYS A 408 5.10 -3.34 -5.48
C LYS A 408 3.98 -3.58 -6.48
N GLY A 409 4.14 -3.10 -7.71
CA GLY A 409 3.23 -3.38 -8.81
C GLY A 409 3.28 -4.81 -9.37
N GLN A 410 4.11 -5.69 -8.82
CA GLN A 410 4.21 -7.10 -9.21
C GLN A 410 3.34 -8.02 -8.34
N TYR A 411 2.75 -7.49 -7.26
CA TYR A 411 1.78 -8.20 -6.44
C TYR A 411 0.40 -8.00 -7.08
N VAL A 412 -0.07 -9.01 -7.80
CA VAL A 412 -1.26 -8.91 -8.65
C VAL A 412 -2.43 -9.71 -8.06
N PRO A 413 -3.67 -9.21 -8.18
CA PRO A 413 -4.04 -7.91 -8.76
C PRO A 413 -3.69 -6.73 -7.82
N SER A 414 -3.10 -5.66 -8.38
CA SER A 414 -2.78 -4.43 -7.64
C SER A 414 -3.46 -3.21 -8.24
N PHE A 415 -3.71 -2.23 -7.36
CA PHE A 415 -4.46 -1.03 -7.69
C PHE A 415 -3.72 0.21 -7.16
N LEU A 416 -3.75 1.29 -7.93
CA LEU A 416 -3.25 2.61 -7.52
C LEU A 416 -4.40 3.55 -7.20
N LEU A 417 -4.27 4.32 -6.14
CA LEU A 417 -5.25 5.34 -5.76
C LEU A 417 -5.14 6.57 -6.68
N CYS A 418 -6.25 6.95 -7.32
CA CYS A 418 -6.32 8.19 -8.08
C CYS A 418 -6.12 9.41 -7.13
N PRO A 419 -5.18 10.32 -7.44
CA PRO A 419 -4.82 11.41 -6.53
C PRO A 419 -5.88 12.52 -6.43
N GLU A 420 -6.85 12.52 -7.34
CA GLU A 420 -7.91 13.53 -7.42
C GLU A 420 -9.25 13.00 -6.92
N THR A 421 -9.63 11.77 -7.30
CA THR A 421 -10.95 11.20 -6.98
C THR A 421 -10.91 10.23 -5.80
N TYR A 422 -9.72 9.77 -5.40
CA TYR A 422 -9.52 8.72 -4.38
C TYR A 422 -10.20 7.39 -4.72
N ILE A 423 -10.38 7.12 -6.01
CA ILE A 423 -10.84 5.82 -6.53
C ILE A 423 -9.63 4.97 -6.90
N PHE A 424 -9.64 3.70 -6.51
CA PHE A 424 -8.59 2.75 -6.85
C PHE A 424 -8.75 2.23 -8.29
N GLN A 425 -7.67 2.31 -9.06
CA GLN A 425 -7.62 1.92 -10.47
C GLN A 425 -6.61 0.78 -10.67
N PRO A 426 -6.90 -0.24 -11.51
CA PRO A 426 -5.95 -1.30 -11.81
C PRO A 426 -4.61 -0.75 -12.30
N ILE A 427 -3.50 -1.26 -11.76
CA ILE A 427 -2.17 -0.72 -12.07
C ILE A 427 -1.82 -0.82 -13.56
N GLU A 428 -2.35 -1.82 -14.26
CA GLU A 428 -2.17 -2.03 -15.69
C GLU A 428 -2.71 -0.86 -16.52
N LYS A 429 -3.83 -0.26 -16.09
CA LYS A 429 -4.42 0.94 -16.70
C LYS A 429 -3.65 2.21 -16.35
N CYS A 430 -3.06 2.25 -15.16
CA CYS A 430 -2.34 3.42 -14.67
C CYS A 430 -0.95 3.57 -15.31
N ARG A 431 -0.25 2.47 -15.59
CA ARG A 431 1.14 2.49 -16.08
C ARG A 431 1.34 3.30 -17.36
N PRO A 432 0.53 3.14 -18.43
CA PRO A 432 0.69 3.94 -19.64
C PRO A 432 0.60 5.45 -19.40
N LEU A 433 -0.28 5.88 -18.49
CA LEU A 433 -0.40 7.30 -18.11
C LEU A 433 0.88 7.78 -17.40
N LEU A 434 1.40 6.94 -16.49
CA LEU A 434 2.59 7.26 -15.70
C LEU A 434 3.91 7.15 -16.47
N ASP A 435 3.94 6.38 -17.57
CA ASP A 435 5.05 6.34 -18.52
C ASP A 435 5.17 7.68 -19.28
N VAL A 436 4.05 8.38 -19.51
CA VAL A 436 4.01 9.70 -20.18
C VAL A 436 4.31 10.84 -19.19
N SER A 437 3.70 10.81 -18.01
CA SER A 437 3.87 11.85 -16.99
C SER A 437 3.94 11.26 -15.58
N LYS A 438 4.91 11.72 -14.79
CA LYS A 438 5.10 11.30 -13.39
C LYS A 438 3.85 11.50 -12.53
N TYR A 439 3.09 12.57 -12.82
CA TYR A 439 1.79 12.84 -12.22
C TYR A 439 0.71 12.74 -13.31
N SER A 440 -0.28 11.90 -13.06
CA SER A 440 -1.48 11.75 -13.88
C SER A 440 -2.71 11.52 -13.00
N ARG A 441 -3.85 12.08 -13.44
CA ARG A 441 -5.18 11.64 -13.01
C ARG A 441 -5.38 10.21 -13.51
N LEU A 442 -5.71 9.29 -12.61
CA LEU A 442 -5.81 7.86 -12.94
C LEU A 442 -7.24 7.42 -13.28
N GLU A 443 -8.23 8.18 -12.82
CA GLU A 443 -9.63 7.97 -13.20
C GLU A 443 -9.83 8.38 -14.67
N GLU A 444 -10.50 7.53 -15.46
CA GLU A 444 -10.69 7.73 -16.90
C GLU A 444 -11.88 8.67 -17.18
N ASP A 445 -12.94 8.59 -16.37
CA ASP A 445 -14.13 9.43 -16.53
C ASP A 445 -13.87 10.84 -15.97
N PRO A 446 -13.80 11.90 -16.81
CA PRO A 446 -13.49 13.26 -16.35
C PRO A 446 -14.58 13.86 -15.47
N THR A 447 -15.80 13.32 -15.47
CA THR A 447 -16.91 13.82 -14.66
C THR A 447 -16.88 13.32 -13.21
N LYS A 448 -16.06 12.29 -12.92
CA LYS A 448 -15.88 11.77 -11.57
C LYS A 448 -15.06 12.74 -10.72
N GLU A 449 -15.62 13.13 -9.59
CA GLU A 449 -14.95 13.93 -8.58
C GLU A 449 -14.80 13.16 -7.27
N ASP A 450 -14.09 13.75 -6.31
CA ASP A 450 -14.01 13.23 -4.96
C ASP A 450 -15.38 13.34 -4.26
N ALA A 451 -16.08 12.22 -4.12
CA ALA A 451 -17.37 12.14 -3.43
C ALA A 451 -17.32 12.61 -1.96
N ASN A 452 -16.14 12.64 -1.34
CA ASN A 452 -15.94 13.13 0.03
C ASN A 452 -15.24 14.51 0.06
N GLY A 453 -15.09 15.18 -1.08
CA GLY A 453 -14.32 16.43 -1.22
C GLY A 453 -15.13 17.70 -0.96
N VAL A 454 -16.46 17.61 -0.90
CA VAL A 454 -17.34 18.75 -0.58
C VAL A 454 -17.10 19.15 0.87
N VAL A 455 -16.72 20.42 1.07
CA VAL A 455 -16.44 20.99 2.39
C VAL A 455 -17.61 21.85 2.84
N ASN A 456 -18.15 21.52 4.00
CA ASN A 456 -19.04 22.37 4.77
C ASN A 456 -18.38 22.66 6.12
N LEU A 457 -17.94 23.91 6.34
CA LEU A 457 -17.27 24.30 7.58
C LEU A 457 -18.18 24.18 8.80
N ASN A 458 -19.50 24.28 8.63
CA ASN A 458 -20.45 24.15 9.73
C ASN A 458 -20.42 22.76 10.37
N ASP A 459 -19.99 21.74 9.64
CA ASP A 459 -19.94 20.37 10.13
C ASP A 459 -18.54 19.98 10.64
N VAL A 460 -17.55 20.88 10.59
CA VAL A 460 -16.21 20.61 11.12
C VAL A 460 -16.26 20.67 12.65
N LEU A 461 -15.86 19.57 13.30
CA LEU A 461 -15.76 19.51 14.74
C LEU A 461 -14.40 20.01 15.22
N VAL A 462 -14.41 20.90 16.21
CA VAL A 462 -13.24 21.52 16.83
C VAL A 462 -13.21 21.13 18.30
N LEU A 463 -12.01 20.84 18.81
CA LEU A 463 -11.73 20.74 20.24
C LEU A 463 -10.97 22.00 20.66
N TYR A 464 -11.65 22.88 21.40
CA TYR A 464 -11.11 24.12 21.94
C TYR A 464 -11.47 24.23 23.43
N ASP A 465 -10.49 24.58 24.26
CA ASP A 465 -10.62 24.61 25.73
C ASP A 465 -11.32 23.36 26.32
N LYS A 466 -10.83 22.18 25.92
CA LYS A 466 -11.32 20.85 26.34
C LYS A 466 -12.81 20.59 26.03
N THR A 467 -13.41 21.39 25.16
CA THR A 467 -14.82 21.31 24.80
C THR A 467 -14.96 21.05 23.30
N SER A 468 -15.80 20.09 22.93
CA SER A 468 -16.16 19.79 21.54
C SER A 468 -17.21 20.79 21.08
N MET A 469 -17.05 21.35 19.88
CA MET A 469 -17.99 22.28 19.27
C MET A 469 -17.82 22.31 17.75
N ASN A 470 -18.81 22.79 17.01
CA ASN A 470 -18.68 23.01 15.56
C ASN A 470 -17.85 24.27 15.28
N TYR A 471 -17.17 24.32 14.13
CA TYR A 471 -16.29 25.44 13.76
C TYR A 471 -16.94 26.83 13.85
N PRO A 472 -18.21 27.06 13.45
CA PRO A 472 -18.84 28.37 13.62
C PRO A 472 -18.94 28.83 15.09
N VAL A 473 -19.20 27.89 16.01
CA VAL A 473 -19.23 28.17 17.45
C VAL A 473 -17.84 28.55 17.95
N TYR A 474 -16.82 27.79 17.55
CA TYR A 474 -15.42 28.12 17.84
C TYR A 474 -15.04 29.51 17.30
N LYS A 475 -15.38 29.82 16.05
CA LYS A 475 -15.08 31.12 15.42
C LYS A 475 -15.74 32.28 16.14
N ASN A 476 -16.97 32.09 16.64
CA ASN A 476 -17.66 33.09 17.44
C ASN A 476 -17.01 33.33 18.81
N LEU A 477 -16.47 32.27 19.44
CA LEU A 477 -15.75 32.36 20.71
C LEU A 477 -14.34 32.93 20.53
N ASN A 478 -13.68 32.64 19.42
CA ASN A 478 -12.34 33.10 19.08
C ASN A 478 -12.35 33.96 17.81
N LYS A 479 -12.95 35.16 17.92
CA LYS A 479 -13.16 36.09 16.79
C LYS A 479 -11.87 36.53 16.09
N ASN A 480 -10.73 36.46 16.79
CA ASN A 480 -9.43 36.85 16.25
C ASN A 480 -8.68 35.69 15.58
N ALA A 481 -9.21 34.47 15.61
CA ALA A 481 -8.60 33.34 14.92
C ALA A 481 -8.62 33.59 13.41
N ASP A 482 -7.46 33.61 12.77
CA ASP A 482 -7.31 33.72 11.31
C ASP A 482 -6.95 32.34 10.72
N ASP A 483 -7.88 31.38 10.84
CA ASP A 483 -7.63 29.97 10.54
C ASP A 483 -8.62 29.35 9.54
N GLU A 484 -9.53 30.14 8.95
CA GLU A 484 -10.61 29.60 8.11
C GLU A 484 -10.06 28.85 6.89
N ASP A 485 -9.07 29.42 6.20
CA ASP A 485 -8.43 28.78 5.06
C ASP A 485 -7.70 27.49 5.44
N GLU A 486 -7.06 27.47 6.62
CA GLU A 486 -6.41 26.27 7.15
C GLU A 486 -7.44 25.17 7.45
N VAL A 487 -8.57 25.53 8.09
CA VAL A 487 -9.63 24.58 8.43
C VAL A 487 -10.30 24.04 7.17
N ARG A 488 -10.49 24.89 6.15
CA ARG A 488 -11.02 24.50 4.84
C ARG A 488 -10.07 23.55 4.11
N GLU A 489 -8.77 23.84 4.14
CA GLU A 489 -7.73 22.98 3.58
C GLU A 489 -7.72 21.60 4.29
N TYR A 490 -7.71 21.60 5.63
CA TYR A 490 -7.82 20.40 6.44
C TYR A 490 -9.04 19.56 6.03
N ALA A 491 -10.24 20.16 6.02
CA ALA A 491 -11.48 19.49 5.71
C ALA A 491 -11.46 18.88 4.30
N LYS A 492 -10.91 19.60 3.31
CA LYS A 492 -10.73 19.10 1.95
C LYS A 492 -9.78 17.90 1.90
N LEU A 493 -8.65 17.96 2.61
CA LEU A 493 -7.64 16.90 2.58
C LEU A 493 -8.10 15.62 3.30
N VAL A 494 -8.74 15.73 4.46
CA VAL A 494 -9.24 14.55 5.21
C VAL A 494 -10.57 14.03 4.69
N GLY A 495 -11.34 14.88 4.01
CA GLY A 495 -12.64 14.55 3.43
C GLY A 495 -13.78 14.46 4.45
N ARG A 496 -15.01 14.51 3.94
CA ARG A 496 -16.25 14.59 4.72
C ARG A 496 -16.41 13.54 5.80
N LYS A 497 -16.11 12.27 5.49
CA LYS A 497 -16.19 11.17 6.47
C LYS A 497 -15.34 11.40 7.72
N CYS A 498 -14.22 12.11 7.58
CA CYS A 498 -13.27 12.37 8.65
C CYS A 498 -13.56 13.69 9.36
N TYR A 499 -13.72 14.82 8.64
CA TYR A 499 -13.84 16.13 9.33
C TYR A 499 -15.13 16.26 10.15
N GLN A 500 -16.17 15.49 9.85
CA GLN A 500 -17.43 15.44 10.61
C GLN A 500 -17.34 14.60 11.90
N LYS A 501 -16.26 13.83 12.08
CA LYS A 501 -16.12 12.86 13.19
C LYS A 501 -14.88 13.11 14.04
N MET A 502 -13.77 13.49 13.41
CA MET A 502 -12.51 13.79 14.08
C MET A 502 -12.56 15.21 14.64
N LEU A 503 -12.12 15.36 15.88
CA LEU A 503 -11.95 16.65 16.53
C LEU A 503 -10.66 17.32 16.03
N LEU A 504 -10.79 18.47 15.38
CA LEU A 504 -9.66 19.33 15.04
C LEU A 504 -9.25 20.13 16.28
N PHE A 505 -8.07 19.87 16.81
CA PHE A 505 -7.56 20.56 17.98
C PHE A 505 -7.16 22.01 17.65
N ARG A 506 -7.58 22.93 18.52
CA ARG A 506 -7.19 24.35 18.54
C ARG A 506 -6.84 24.73 19.97
N GLU A 507 -5.73 25.44 20.12
CA GLU A 507 -5.30 26.00 21.41
C GLU A 507 -6.15 27.19 21.84
#